data_AF-R1DKR9-F1
#
_entry.id   AF-R1DKR9-F1
#
_cell.length_a   1.000
_cell.length_b   1.000
_cell.length_c   1.000
_cell.angle_alpha   90.00
_cell.angle_beta   90.00
_cell.angle_gamma   90.00
#
_symmetry.space_group_name_H-M   'P 1'
#
loop_
_entity.id
_entity.type
_entity.pdbx_description
1 polymer ?
#
loop_
_entity_poly.entity_id
_entity_poly.type
_entity_poly.pdbx_seq_one_letter_code
_entity_poly.pdbx_strand_id
1 'polypeptide(L)'
;MTGLAYFIYALKWGFTTYNGLGLFALSLLSRSDASAPASHARAVLLCTTLGVASSFTTAWIMDRTAFPRIAKRLDLTLAQFHVANLVVHLLPCALVTRWEHAPLAAWHGAAAALMHCLWGSIVSRGTMCLDDIYVPLPRASWRLLWAVALLTELSVPALAPRV
;
A
#
# COMPACT_ATOMS: atom_id res chain seq x y z
N MET A 1 21.97 -3.15 10.28
CA MET A 1 21.84 -2.96 8.79
C MET A 1 22.03 -1.51 8.36
N THR A 2 22.60 -1.23 7.17
CA THR A 2 22.57 0.12 6.57
C THR A 2 21.16 0.45 6.05
N GLY A 3 20.77 1.73 5.97
CA GLY A 3 19.44 2.12 5.44
C GLY A 3 19.16 1.58 4.03
N LEU A 4 20.20 1.41 3.21
CA LEU A 4 20.11 0.81 1.88
C LEU A 4 19.75 -0.69 1.92
N ALA A 5 20.32 -1.45 2.85
CA ALA A 5 20.00 -2.87 3.03
C ALA A 5 18.53 -3.08 3.43
N TYR A 6 17.97 -2.15 4.22
CA TYR A 6 16.54 -2.15 4.53
C TYR A 6 15.68 -1.85 3.30
N PHE A 7 16.05 -0.86 2.49
CA PHE A 7 15.28 -0.53 1.29
C PHE A 7 15.27 -1.70 0.29
N ILE A 8 16.42 -2.35 0.11
CA ILE A 8 16.55 -3.58 -0.69
C ILE A 8 15.73 -4.72 -0.08
N TYR A 9 15.73 -4.89 1.24
CA TYR A 9 14.90 -5.89 1.92
C TYR A 9 13.41 -5.61 1.71
N ALA A 10 12.97 -4.37 1.90
CA ALA A 10 11.59 -3.94 1.76
C ALA A 10 11.07 -4.14 0.32
N LEU A 11 11.95 -3.89 -0.68
CA LEU A 11 11.69 -4.18 -2.09
C LEU A 11 11.67 -5.68 -2.38
N LYS A 12 12.62 -6.44 -1.83
CA LYS A 12 12.80 -7.89 -2.06
C LYS A 12 11.69 -8.75 -1.45
N TRP A 13 11.13 -8.36 -0.30
CA TRP A 13 10.23 -9.20 0.49
C TRP A 13 8.78 -8.71 0.56
N GLY A 14 8.31 -7.88 -0.36
CA GLY A 14 6.86 -7.65 -0.50
C GLY A 14 6.28 -6.57 0.42
N PHE A 15 6.95 -6.24 1.53
CA PHE A 15 6.48 -5.25 2.53
C PHE A 15 6.10 -3.91 1.91
N THR A 16 6.71 -3.61 0.77
CA THR A 16 6.58 -2.34 0.07
C THR A 16 6.54 -2.50 -1.42
N THR A 17 6.58 -3.70 -2.00
CA THR A 17 6.72 -3.82 -3.45
C THR A 17 5.48 -3.31 -4.16
N TYR A 18 4.28 -3.51 -3.59
CA TYR A 18 3.04 -2.97 -4.15
C TYR A 18 2.98 -1.43 -4.09
N ASN A 19 3.20 -0.84 -2.90
CA ASN A 19 3.24 0.62 -2.72
C ASN A 19 4.48 1.29 -3.34
N GLY A 20 5.60 0.59 -3.40
CA GLY A 20 6.89 1.02 -3.90
C GLY A 20 6.98 0.94 -5.40
N LEU A 21 6.40 -0.09 -6.03
CA LEU A 21 6.14 -0.11 -7.47
C LEU A 21 5.11 0.97 -7.83
N GLY A 22 4.10 1.16 -6.97
CA GLY A 22 3.19 2.29 -7.07
C GLY A 22 3.96 3.61 -7.08
N LEU A 23 4.72 3.91 -6.03
CA LEU A 23 5.58 5.10 -5.93
C LEU A 23 6.55 5.26 -7.10
N PHE A 24 7.19 4.19 -7.54
CA PHE A 24 8.11 4.22 -8.67
C PHE A 24 7.37 4.56 -9.96
N ALA A 25 6.27 3.86 -10.27
CA ALA A 25 5.41 4.16 -11.39
C ALA A 25 4.89 5.61 -11.31
N LEU A 26 4.48 6.07 -10.13
CA LEU A 26 4.02 7.43 -9.88
C LEU A 26 5.12 8.47 -10.09
N SER A 27 6.35 8.18 -9.69
CA SER A 27 7.50 9.07 -9.90
C SER A 27 7.84 9.20 -11.38
N LEU A 28 7.74 8.10 -12.14
CA LEU A 28 7.93 8.11 -13.60
C LEU A 28 6.79 8.85 -14.31
N LEU A 29 5.55 8.59 -13.89
CA LEU A 29 4.36 9.20 -14.47
C LEU A 29 4.21 10.68 -14.09
N SER A 30 4.82 11.16 -13.01
CA SER A 30 4.79 12.58 -12.63
C SER A 30 5.48 13.51 -13.63
N ARG A 31 6.36 12.95 -14.49
CA ARG A 31 7.13 13.69 -15.49
C ARG A 31 6.53 13.67 -16.90
N SER A 32 5.59 12.77 -17.18
CA SER A 32 4.87 12.80 -18.45
C SER A 32 3.78 13.84 -18.37
N ASP A 33 3.73 14.77 -19.32
CA ASP A 33 2.56 15.62 -19.57
C ASP A 33 1.29 14.76 -19.50
N ALA A 34 0.24 15.32 -18.90
CA ALA A 34 -0.99 14.65 -18.45
C ALA A 34 -1.75 13.90 -19.57
N SER A 35 -1.16 12.84 -20.11
CA SER A 35 -1.83 11.93 -21.01
C SER A 35 -2.92 11.21 -20.23
N ALA A 36 -4.08 11.00 -20.86
CA ALA A 36 -5.20 10.31 -20.23
C ALA A 36 -4.79 8.98 -19.55
N PRO A 37 -3.91 8.13 -20.15
CA PRO A 37 -3.45 6.91 -19.49
C PRO A 37 -2.69 7.14 -18.19
N ALA A 38 -1.83 8.17 -18.14
CA ALA A 38 -1.08 8.51 -16.93
C ALA A 38 -2.02 8.97 -15.81
N SER A 39 -3.04 9.76 -16.13
CA SER A 39 -4.04 10.22 -15.16
C SER A 39 -4.88 9.07 -14.59
N HIS A 40 -5.26 8.09 -15.43
CA HIS A 40 -5.97 6.90 -14.98
C HIS A 40 -5.09 5.98 -14.10
N ALA A 41 -3.83 5.77 -14.48
CA ALA A 41 -2.89 5.01 -13.67
C ALA A 41 -2.69 5.65 -12.28
N ARG A 42 -2.56 6.99 -12.23
CA ARG A 42 -2.51 7.74 -10.97
C ARG A 42 -3.76 7.54 -10.12
N ALA A 43 -4.96 7.51 -10.72
CA ALA A 43 -6.21 7.28 -10.01
C ALA A 43 -6.30 5.86 -9.42
N VAL A 44 -5.87 4.83 -10.14
CA VAL A 44 -5.77 3.46 -9.59
C VAL A 44 -4.80 3.42 -8.41
N LEU A 45 -3.62 4.03 -8.58
CA LEU A 45 -2.56 4.05 -7.57
C LEU A 45 -2.95 4.84 -6.31
N LEU A 46 -3.76 5.89 -6.46
CA LEU A 46 -4.41 6.58 -5.33
C LEU A 46 -5.27 5.62 -4.51
N CYS A 47 -6.19 4.91 -5.18
CA CYS A 47 -7.10 3.97 -4.53
C CYS A 47 -6.32 2.90 -3.77
N THR A 48 -5.35 2.28 -4.44
CA THR A 48 -4.43 1.29 -3.86
C THR A 48 -3.68 1.81 -2.65
N THR A 49 -3.07 3.00 -2.75
CA THR A 49 -2.27 3.56 -1.66
C THR A 49 -3.12 3.77 -0.41
N LEU A 50 -4.33 4.31 -0.58
CA LEU A 50 -5.26 4.50 0.53
C LEU A 50 -5.71 3.17 1.12
N GLY A 51 -5.99 2.16 0.29
CA GLY A 51 -6.32 0.81 0.75
C GLY A 51 -5.25 0.18 1.63
N VAL A 52 -4.00 0.23 1.16
CA VAL A 52 -2.86 -0.29 1.92
C VAL A 52 -2.64 0.51 3.21
N ALA A 53 -2.71 1.84 3.15
CA ALA A 53 -2.54 2.70 4.33
C ALA A 53 -3.61 2.43 5.41
N SER A 54 -4.88 2.30 5.00
CA SER A 54 -5.98 1.94 5.90
C SER A 54 -5.77 0.58 6.55
N SER A 55 -5.50 -0.45 5.74
CA SER A 55 -5.25 -1.81 6.24
C SER A 55 -4.06 -1.86 7.20
N PHE A 56 -2.97 -1.19 6.85
CA PHE A 56 -1.79 -1.12 7.70
C PHE A 56 -2.06 -0.42 9.04
N THR A 57 -2.83 0.67 9.02
CA THR A 57 -3.27 1.37 10.24
C THR A 57 -4.16 0.46 11.09
N THR A 58 -5.06 -0.31 10.46
CA THR A 58 -5.87 -1.31 11.16
C THR A 58 -5.01 -2.39 11.80
N ALA A 59 -3.97 -2.89 11.12
CA ALA A 59 -3.06 -3.88 11.70
C ALA A 59 -2.42 -3.41 13.00
N TRP A 60 -2.01 -2.14 13.06
CA TRP A 60 -1.48 -1.53 14.30
C TRP A 60 -2.51 -1.45 15.41
N ILE A 61 -3.76 -1.10 15.08
CA ILE A 61 -4.85 -1.04 16.05
C ILE A 61 -5.14 -2.43 16.63
N MET A 62 -5.15 -3.45 15.77
CA MET A 62 -5.42 -4.83 16.14
C MET A 62 -4.31 -5.47 16.97
N ASP A 63 -3.05 -5.19 16.64
CA ASP A 63 -1.88 -5.70 17.37
C ASP A 63 -0.79 -4.63 17.47
N ARG A 64 -0.75 -3.97 18.64
CA ARG A 64 0.24 -2.95 18.98
C ARG A 64 1.67 -3.49 19.05
N THR A 65 1.84 -4.80 19.17
CA THR A 65 3.17 -5.46 19.19
C THR A 65 3.67 -5.82 17.80
N ALA A 66 2.84 -5.74 16.76
CA ALA A 66 3.21 -6.10 15.39
C ALA A 66 4.44 -5.31 14.92
N PHE A 67 4.46 -3.99 15.12
CA PHE A 67 5.56 -3.14 14.65
C PHE A 67 6.88 -3.39 15.38
N PRO A 68 6.93 -3.49 16.73
CA PRO A 68 8.13 -3.96 17.43
C PRO A 68 8.63 -5.33 16.96
N ARG A 69 7.72 -6.28 16.73
CA ARG A 69 8.08 -7.63 16.25
C ARG A 69 8.68 -7.58 14.83
N ILE A 70 8.11 -6.78 13.94
CA ILE A 70 8.65 -6.55 12.60
C ILE A 70 10.02 -5.85 12.69
N ALA A 71 10.13 -4.76 13.45
CA ALA A 71 11.40 -4.04 13.62
C ALA A 71 12.52 -4.97 14.11
N LYS A 72 12.22 -5.83 15.09
CA LYS A 72 13.15 -6.85 15.58
C LYS A 72 13.51 -7.88 14.49
N ARG A 73 12.54 -8.37 13.72
CA ARG A 73 12.76 -9.29 12.60
C ARG A 73 13.69 -8.69 11.54
N LEU A 74 13.64 -7.37 11.37
CA LEU A 74 14.41 -6.63 10.36
C LEU A 74 15.73 -6.05 10.87
N ASP A 75 16.12 -6.33 12.12
CA ASP A 75 17.30 -5.72 12.75
C ASP A 75 17.29 -4.17 12.68
N LEU A 76 16.13 -3.59 13.00
CA LEU A 76 15.91 -2.14 13.04
C LEU A 76 15.54 -1.69 14.45
N THR A 77 15.96 -0.47 14.78
CA THR A 77 15.32 0.27 15.87
C THR A 77 13.86 0.57 15.51
N LEU A 78 12.99 0.69 16.52
CA LEU A 78 11.59 1.02 16.30
C LEU A 78 11.43 2.38 15.60
N ALA A 79 12.31 3.35 15.89
CA ALA A 79 12.34 4.64 15.20
C ALA A 79 12.65 4.50 13.71
N GLN A 80 13.68 3.73 13.33
CA GLN A 80 14.01 3.47 11.93
C GLN A 80 12.86 2.78 11.21
N PHE A 81 12.22 1.80 11.85
CA PHE A 81 11.04 1.14 11.29
C PHE A 81 9.90 2.14 11.04
N HIS A 82 9.58 3.02 11.99
CA HIS A 82 8.53 4.03 11.80
C HIS A 82 8.85 5.04 10.69
N VAL A 83 10.10 5.50 10.59
CA VAL A 83 10.51 6.42 9.51
C VAL A 83 10.37 5.75 8.15
N ALA A 84 10.88 4.52 8.02
CA ALA A 84 10.72 3.77 6.79
C ALA A 84 9.25 3.53 6.45
N ASN A 85 8.45 3.17 7.44
CA ASN A 85 7.04 2.92 7.28
C ASN A 85 6.26 4.18 6.86
N LEU A 86 6.59 5.33 7.44
CA LEU A 86 6.07 6.64 7.05
C LEU A 86 6.40 6.93 5.57
N VAL A 87 7.65 6.73 5.16
CA VAL A 87 8.09 6.94 3.78
C VAL A 87 7.33 6.06 2.80
N VAL A 88 7.04 4.81 3.15
CA VAL A 88 6.47 3.88 2.19
C VAL A 88 4.94 3.92 2.15
N HIS A 89 4.29 4.13 3.29
CA HIS A 89 2.83 4.08 3.37
C HIS A 89 2.18 5.47 3.30
N LEU A 90 2.86 6.53 3.75
CA LEU A 90 2.26 7.87 3.83
C LEU A 90 2.83 8.87 2.81
N LEU A 91 4.09 8.75 2.41
CA LEU A 91 4.62 9.58 1.32
C LEU A 91 3.84 9.42 0.01
N PRO A 92 3.44 8.21 -0.44
CA PRO A 92 2.61 8.11 -1.64
C PRO A 92 1.27 8.83 -1.46
N CYS A 93 0.63 8.77 -0.30
CA CYS A 93 -0.58 9.55 -0.03
C CYS A 93 -0.33 11.05 -0.25
N ALA A 94 0.77 11.59 0.28
CA ALA A 94 1.11 13.01 0.16
C ALA A 94 1.49 13.44 -1.27
N LEU A 95 2.07 12.54 -2.07
CA LEU A 95 2.37 12.81 -3.48
C LEU A 95 1.09 12.81 -4.32
N VAL A 96 0.18 11.89 -4.03
CA VAL A 96 -1.07 11.76 -4.77
C VAL A 96 -2.02 12.93 -4.49
N THR A 97 -2.06 13.46 -3.26
CA THR A 97 -2.88 14.64 -2.92
C THR A 97 -2.41 15.93 -3.59
N ARG A 98 -1.19 15.96 -4.13
CA ARG A 98 -0.65 17.09 -4.91
C ARG A 98 -0.95 16.99 -6.40
N TRP A 99 -1.56 15.90 -6.88
CA TRP A 99 -1.96 15.81 -8.28
C TRP A 99 -3.34 16.40 -8.45
N GLU A 100 -3.38 17.53 -9.14
CA GLU A 100 -4.64 18.12 -9.61
C GLU A 100 -5.45 17.06 -10.37
N HIS A 101 -6.65 16.79 -9.84
CA HIS A 101 -7.77 16.18 -10.56
C HIS A 101 -7.46 14.87 -11.32
N ALA A 102 -6.80 13.89 -10.68
CA ALA A 102 -6.84 12.53 -11.21
C ALA A 102 -8.32 12.11 -11.36
N PRO A 103 -8.81 11.76 -12.57
CA PRO A 103 -10.22 11.47 -12.78
C PRO A 103 -10.57 10.21 -12.00
N LEU A 104 -11.32 10.35 -10.93
CA LEU A 104 -11.76 9.22 -10.12
C LEU A 104 -13.10 8.71 -10.67
N ALA A 105 -13.16 7.41 -10.88
CA ALA A 105 -14.32 6.70 -11.40
C ALA A 105 -14.38 5.33 -10.75
N ALA A 106 -15.57 4.73 -10.65
CA ALA A 106 -15.77 3.46 -9.95
C ALA A 106 -14.84 2.34 -10.44
N TRP A 107 -14.54 2.31 -11.74
CA TRP A 107 -13.65 1.31 -12.31
C TRP A 107 -12.20 1.43 -11.82
N HIS A 108 -11.73 2.61 -11.40
CA HIS A 108 -10.38 2.76 -10.83
C HIS A 108 -10.26 2.05 -9.48
N GLY A 109 -11.28 2.17 -8.62
CA GLY A 109 -11.35 1.44 -7.37
C GLY A 109 -11.44 -0.07 -7.59
N ALA A 110 -12.24 -0.51 -8.59
CA ALA A 110 -12.34 -1.92 -8.96
C ALA A 110 -11.00 -2.48 -9.50
N ALA A 111 -10.29 -1.71 -10.33
CA ALA A 111 -8.97 -2.08 -10.84
C ALA A 111 -7.95 -2.18 -9.69
N ALA A 112 -7.95 -1.23 -8.76
CA ALA A 112 -7.10 -1.25 -7.57
C ALA A 112 -7.35 -2.49 -6.71
N ALA A 113 -8.62 -2.79 -6.42
CA ALA A 113 -9.02 -3.98 -5.65
C ALA A 113 -8.63 -5.29 -6.35
N LEU A 114 -8.80 -5.38 -7.67
CA LEU A 114 -8.38 -6.54 -8.46
C LEU A 114 -6.87 -6.73 -8.39
N MET A 115 -6.09 -5.67 -8.62
CA MET A 115 -4.63 -5.71 -8.53
C MET A 115 -4.15 -6.11 -7.14
N HIS A 116 -4.80 -5.62 -6.08
CA HIS A 116 -4.47 -5.93 -4.70
C HIS A 116 -4.75 -7.40 -4.36
N CYS A 117 -5.91 -7.92 -4.79
CA CYS A 117 -6.25 -9.34 -4.65
C CYS A 117 -5.29 -10.25 -5.45
N LEU A 118 -4.94 -9.88 -6.68
CA LEU A 118 -4.00 -10.65 -7.51
C LEU A 118 -2.61 -10.69 -6.86
N TRP A 119 -2.11 -9.53 -6.43
CA TRP A 119 -0.83 -9.44 -5.72
C TRP A 119 -0.86 -10.30 -4.44
N GLY A 120 -1.89 -10.13 -3.61
CA GLY A 120 -2.08 -10.91 -2.39
C GLY A 120 -2.08 -12.40 -2.65
N SER A 121 -2.81 -12.84 -3.67
CA SER A 121 -2.92 -14.24 -4.06
C SER A 121 -1.58 -14.82 -4.53
N ILE A 122 -0.85 -14.11 -5.38
CA ILE A 122 0.47 -14.55 -5.88
C ILE A 122 1.45 -14.67 -4.72
N VAL A 123 1.52 -13.64 -3.89
CA VAL A 123 2.52 -13.50 -2.84
C VAL A 123 2.27 -14.47 -1.68
N SER A 124 1.02 -14.69 -1.32
CA SER A 124 0.62 -15.62 -0.26
C SER A 124 0.40 -17.06 -0.75
N ARG A 125 0.68 -17.35 -2.03
CA ARG A 125 0.39 -18.63 -2.70
C ARG A 125 -1.08 -19.06 -2.52
N GLY A 126 -1.99 -18.09 -2.63
CA GLY A 126 -3.45 -18.26 -2.55
C GLY A 126 -4.03 -18.26 -1.14
N THR A 127 -3.21 -18.19 -0.09
CA THR A 127 -3.72 -18.24 1.30
C THR A 127 -4.29 -16.93 1.81
N MET A 128 -3.95 -15.81 1.15
CA MET A 128 -4.23 -14.44 1.58
C MET A 128 -3.67 -14.13 2.98
N CYS A 129 -2.77 -14.97 3.51
CA CYS A 129 -2.06 -14.73 4.76
C CYS A 129 -0.63 -14.31 4.40
N LEU A 130 -0.20 -13.15 4.86
CA LEU A 130 1.11 -12.58 4.54
C LEU A 130 2.08 -12.74 5.71
N ASP A 131 1.97 -13.82 6.48
CA ASP A 131 2.79 -14.10 7.67
C ASP A 131 4.30 -14.14 7.35
N ASP A 132 4.64 -14.68 6.18
CA ASP A 132 6.01 -14.77 5.69
C ASP A 132 6.62 -13.39 5.38
N ILE A 133 5.76 -12.41 5.04
CA ILE A 133 6.18 -11.03 4.79
C ILE A 133 6.20 -10.26 6.10
N TYR A 134 5.07 -10.26 6.81
CA TYR A 134 4.81 -9.44 7.99
C TYR A 134 5.13 -10.19 9.29
N VAL A 135 4.21 -10.16 10.25
CA VAL A 135 4.23 -10.99 11.45
C VAL A 135 3.06 -11.95 11.38
N PRO A 136 3.19 -13.15 11.99
CA PRO A 136 2.07 -14.06 12.12
C PRO A 136 0.89 -13.38 12.81
N LEU A 137 -0.26 -13.43 12.14
CA LEU A 137 -1.55 -12.96 12.65
C LEU A 137 -2.61 -14.07 12.55
N PRO A 138 -3.65 -14.07 13.39
CA PRO A 138 -4.79 -14.95 13.21
C PRO A 138 -5.44 -14.76 11.83
N ARG A 139 -5.95 -15.85 11.23
CA ARG A 139 -6.65 -15.79 9.93
C ARG A 139 -7.81 -14.79 9.90
N ALA A 140 -8.52 -14.64 11.02
CA ALA A 140 -9.58 -13.65 11.16
C ALA A 140 -9.05 -12.22 10.99
N SER A 141 -7.86 -11.94 11.50
CA SER A 141 -7.19 -10.65 11.33
C SER A 141 -6.84 -10.42 9.86
N TRP A 142 -6.25 -11.39 9.17
CA TRP A 142 -5.97 -11.24 7.73
C TRP A 142 -7.23 -10.95 6.92
N ARG A 143 -8.34 -11.65 7.16
CA ARG A 143 -9.62 -11.37 6.49
C ARG A 143 -10.10 -9.95 6.73
N LEU A 144 -10.00 -9.45 7.96
CA LEU A 144 -10.37 -8.08 8.29
C LEU A 144 -9.47 -7.07 7.58
N LEU A 145 -8.15 -7.29 7.57
CA LEU A 145 -7.18 -6.43 6.90
C LEU A 145 -7.43 -6.34 5.39
N TRP A 146 -7.76 -7.47 4.75
CA TRP A 146 -8.19 -7.50 3.35
C TRP A 146 -9.50 -6.76 3.12
N ALA A 147 -10.51 -7.00 3.96
CA ALA A 147 -11.80 -6.31 3.85
C ALA A 147 -11.62 -4.78 3.97
N VAL A 148 -10.84 -4.31 4.94
CA VAL A 148 -10.55 -2.88 5.10
C VAL A 148 -9.85 -2.31 3.88
N ALA A 149 -8.85 -3.00 3.33
CA ALA A 149 -8.14 -2.56 2.14
C ALA A 149 -9.09 -2.42 0.94
N LEU A 150 -9.84 -3.48 0.63
CA LEU A 150 -10.71 -3.55 -0.54
C LEU A 150 -11.88 -2.56 -0.43
N LEU A 151 -12.50 -2.46 0.74
CA LEU A 151 -13.57 -1.49 0.97
C LEU A 151 -13.06 -0.06 0.83
N THR A 152 -11.86 0.23 1.32
CA THR A 152 -11.23 1.54 1.13
C THR A 152 -11.03 1.80 -0.37
N GLU A 153 -10.36 0.91 -1.09
CA GLU A 153 -10.08 1.05 -2.54
C GLU A 153 -11.34 1.29 -3.37
N LEU A 154 -12.41 0.53 -3.11
CA LEU A 154 -13.69 0.67 -3.80
C LEU A 154 -14.43 1.97 -3.43
N SER A 155 -14.19 2.51 -2.24
CA SER A 155 -14.86 3.71 -1.74
C SER A 155 -14.18 5.02 -2.15
N VAL A 156 -12.86 5.01 -2.40
CA VAL A 156 -12.11 6.22 -2.80
C VAL A 156 -12.77 6.97 -3.97
N PRO A 157 -13.18 6.31 -5.07
CA PRO A 157 -13.83 7.02 -6.16
C PRO A 157 -15.18 7.65 -5.79
N ALA A 158 -15.89 7.10 -4.81
CA ALA A 158 -17.18 7.64 -4.37
C ALA A 158 -17.03 8.92 -3.52
N LEU A 159 -15.85 9.14 -2.94
CA LEU A 159 -15.53 10.35 -2.16
C LEU A 159 -15.01 11.50 -3.02
N ALA A 160 -14.77 11.25 -4.31
CA ALA A 160 -14.34 12.28 -5.25
C ALA A 160 -15.48 13.28 -5.51
N PRO A 161 -15.20 14.60 -5.59
CA PRO A 161 -16.19 15.56 -6.05
C PRO A 161 -16.67 15.15 -7.44
N ARG A 162 -18.00 15.05 -7.63
CA ARG A 162 -18.58 14.87 -8.96
C ARG A 162 -18.45 16.21 -9.67
N VAL A 163 -17.49 16.30 -10.59
CA VAL A 163 -17.36 17.42 -11.53
C VAL A 163 -18.32 17.21 -12.69
#